data_AF-A0A929K8A5-F1
#
_entry.id   AF-A0A929K8A5-F1
#
_cell.length_a   1.000
_cell.length_b   1.000
_cell.length_c   1.000
_cell.angle_alpha   90.00
_cell.angle_beta   90.00
_cell.angle_gamma   90.00
#
_symmetry.space_group_name_H-M   'P 1'
#
loop_
_entity.id
_entity.type
_entity.pdbx_description
1 polymer ?
#
loop_
_entity_poly.entity_id
_entity_poly.type
_entity_poly.pdbx_seq_one_letter_code
_entity_poly.pdbx_strand_id
1 'polypeptide(L)'
;NRVEILFTTDNEKGATESVIDFLCRYSQISREKLLPILYIYNDQEAIRHIFRVGASLDSLIIGEPQILGQIKEAYTIALDHKSSSVILNKLMHRTFSLAKKIRTETEISGSAVSISFAAVE
;
A
#
# COMPACT_ATOMS: atom_id res chain seq x y z
N ASN A 1 -9.44 1.76 1.64
CA ASN A 1 -9.85 1.91 3.05
C ASN A 1 -8.64 1.81 4.00
N ARG A 2 -7.58 2.59 3.72
CA ARG A 2 -6.30 2.56 4.45
C ARG A 2 -5.51 3.83 4.11
N VAL A 3 -4.64 4.27 5.01
CA VAL A 3 -3.63 5.32 4.77
C VAL A 3 -2.29 4.69 5.10
N GLU A 4 -1.36 4.68 4.13
CA GLU A 4 -0.06 4.04 4.28
C GLU A 4 1.04 5.02 3.83
N ILE A 5 2.16 5.03 4.55
CA ILE A 5 3.34 5.83 4.21
C ILE A 5 4.48 4.85 3.95
N LEU A 6 4.99 4.86 2.72
CA LEU A 6 6.13 4.05 2.31
C LEU A 6 7.35 4.96 2.16
N PHE A 7 8.45 4.60 2.83
CA PHE A 7 9.68 5.38 2.81
C PHE A 7 10.92 4.49 2.88
N THR A 8 12.07 5.06 2.57
CA THR A 8 13.39 4.45 2.74
C THR A 8 14.22 5.30 3.68
N THR A 9 15.01 4.69 4.56
CA THR A 9 15.81 5.41 5.55
C THR A 9 17.05 4.60 5.92
N ASP A 10 18.13 5.30 6.29
CA ASP A 10 19.31 4.69 6.92
C ASP A 10 19.22 4.73 8.46
N ASN A 11 18.22 5.44 9.00
CA ASN A 11 17.90 5.53 10.43
C ASN A 11 16.45 5.13 10.65
N GLU A 12 16.21 3.83 10.82
CA GLU A 12 14.88 3.25 11.00
C GLU A 12 14.13 3.92 12.15
N LYS A 13 14.72 3.91 13.35
CA LYS A 13 14.07 4.43 14.56
C LYS A 13 13.72 5.91 14.41
N GLY A 14 14.67 6.74 14.00
CA GLY A 14 14.45 8.19 13.87
C GLY A 14 13.40 8.53 12.81
N ALA A 15 13.40 7.84 11.67
CA ALA A 15 12.42 8.07 10.62
C ALA A 15 11.02 7.61 11.04
N THR A 16 10.90 6.42 11.65
CA THR A 16 9.63 5.91 12.16
C THR A 16 9.02 6.86 13.18
N GLU A 17 9.81 7.35 14.13
CA GLU A 17 9.36 8.37 15.10
C GLU A 17 8.87 9.65 14.41
N SER A 18 9.63 10.15 13.43
CA SER A 18 9.27 11.36 12.67
C SER A 18 7.95 11.20 11.91
N VAL A 19 7.69 10.01 11.36
CA VAL A 19 6.45 9.68 10.65
C VAL A 19 5.28 9.59 11.64
N ILE A 20 5.46 8.96 12.80
CA ILE A 20 4.43 8.89 13.84
C ILE A 20 4.05 10.29 14.31
N ASP A 21 5.03 11.16 14.56
CA ASP A 21 4.79 12.53 15.00
C ASP A 21 4.12 13.37 13.91
N PHE A 22 4.47 13.15 12.63
CA PHE A 22 3.74 13.73 11.50
C PHE A 22 2.28 13.28 11.49
N LEU A 23 2.01 11.98 11.62
CA LEU A 23 0.65 11.44 11.63
C LEU A 23 -0.17 11.96 12.82
N CYS A 24 0.42 12.05 14.01
CA CYS A 24 -0.25 12.63 15.18
C CYS A 24 -0.68 14.08 14.91
N ARG A 25 0.23 14.91 14.37
CA ARG A 25 -0.07 16.30 14.03
C ARG A 25 -1.09 16.42 12.89
N TYR A 26 -0.99 15.60 11.87
CA TYR A 26 -1.89 15.64 10.73
C TYR A 26 -3.31 15.20 11.12
N SER A 27 -3.44 14.12 11.90
CA SER A 27 -4.72 13.56 12.32
C SER A 27 -5.33 14.22 13.57
N GLN A 28 -4.56 15.03 14.29
CA GLN A 28 -4.92 15.57 15.61
C GLN A 28 -5.24 14.46 16.64
N ILE A 29 -4.65 13.29 16.48
CA ILE A 29 -4.79 12.14 17.38
C ILE A 29 -3.53 12.08 18.27
N SER A 30 -3.74 11.87 19.57
CA SER A 30 -2.62 11.69 20.50
C SER A 30 -1.85 10.42 20.18
N ARG A 31 -0.54 10.45 20.42
CA ARG A 31 0.36 9.32 20.18
C ARG A 31 -0.11 8.04 20.88
N GLU A 32 -0.61 8.16 22.11
CA GLU A 32 -1.15 7.06 22.91
C GLU A 32 -2.32 6.33 22.22
N LYS A 33 -3.14 7.07 21.47
CA LYS A 33 -4.27 6.51 20.72
C LYS A 33 -3.86 6.01 19.34
N LEU A 34 -2.86 6.64 18.73
CA LEU A 34 -2.40 6.30 17.38
C LEU A 34 -1.52 5.04 17.38
N LEU A 35 -0.56 4.91 18.30
CA LEU A 35 0.40 3.81 18.30
C LEU A 35 -0.25 2.41 18.24
N PRO A 36 -1.32 2.10 19.01
CA PRO A 36 -1.91 0.76 19.00
C PRO A 36 -2.60 0.37 17.68
N ILE A 37 -2.89 1.34 16.81
CA ILE A 37 -3.58 1.13 15.53
C ILE A 37 -2.64 1.21 14.32
N LEU A 38 -1.36 1.50 14.52
CA LEU A 38 -0.37 1.53 13.46
C LEU A 38 0.14 0.13 13.16
N TYR A 39 0.21 -0.19 11.88
CA TYR A 39 0.99 -1.31 11.37
C TYR A 39 2.34 -0.77 10.89
N ILE A 40 3.43 -1.31 11.42
CA ILE A 40 4.79 -0.92 11.05
C ILE A 40 5.47 -2.17 10.50
N TYR A 41 5.81 -2.13 9.22
CA TYR A 41 6.52 -3.20 8.52
C TYR A 41 7.87 -2.68 8.05
N ASN A 42 8.89 -3.52 8.17
CA ASN A 42 10.26 -3.21 7.76
C ASN A 42 10.73 -4.19 6.69
N ASP A 43 11.64 -3.73 5.83
CA ASP A 43 12.35 -4.54 4.83
C ASP A 43 11.43 -5.51 4.05
N GLN A 44 11.64 -6.82 4.24
CA GLN A 44 10.91 -7.87 3.52
C GLN A 44 9.42 -7.89 3.86
N GLU A 45 9.05 -7.53 5.09
CA GLU A 45 7.64 -7.45 5.50
C GLU A 45 6.94 -6.28 4.80
N ALA A 46 7.62 -5.13 4.68
CA ALA A 46 7.09 -3.98 3.93
C ALA A 46 6.93 -4.29 2.44
N ILE A 47 7.92 -4.97 1.85
CA ILE A 47 7.87 -5.41 0.45
C ILE A 47 6.73 -6.41 0.23
N ARG A 48 6.59 -7.40 1.12
CA ARG A 48 5.51 -8.38 1.05
C ARG A 48 4.15 -7.70 1.17
N HIS A 49 4.01 -6.78 2.12
CA HIS A 49 2.78 -6.00 2.32
C HIS A 49 2.39 -5.25 1.06
N ILE A 50 3.27 -4.42 0.48
CA ILE A 50 2.91 -3.62 -0.71
C ILE A 50 2.61 -4.50 -1.93
N PHE A 51 3.24 -5.67 -2.04
CA PHE A 51 2.91 -6.65 -3.09
C PHE A 51 1.51 -7.22 -2.92
N ARG A 52 1.10 -7.58 -1.70
CA ARG A 52 -0.25 -8.09 -1.41
C ARG A 52 -1.31 -7.01 -1.61
N VAL A 53 -1.05 -5.79 -1.14
CA VAL A 53 -1.93 -4.64 -1.35
C VAL A 53 -2.08 -4.35 -2.84
N GLY A 54 -0.98 -4.26 -3.59
CA GLY A 54 -1.01 -4.01 -5.03
C GLY A 54 -1.71 -5.10 -5.83
N ALA A 55 -1.64 -6.35 -5.38
CA ALA A 55 -2.37 -7.48 -5.96
C ALA A 55 -3.83 -7.58 -5.49
N SER A 56 -4.32 -6.63 -4.69
CA SER A 56 -5.66 -6.62 -4.10
C SER A 56 -5.99 -7.89 -3.29
N LEU A 57 -4.97 -8.55 -2.72
CA LEU A 57 -5.14 -9.75 -1.89
C LEU A 57 -5.60 -9.41 -0.47
N ASP A 58 -5.36 -8.17 -0.02
CA ASP A 58 -5.78 -7.64 1.28
C ASP A 58 -6.91 -6.59 1.13
N SER A 59 -7.73 -6.74 0.09
CA SER A 59 -8.92 -5.91 -0.15
C SER A 59 -10.18 -6.61 0.34
N LEU A 60 -11.19 -5.83 0.78
CA LEU A 60 -12.53 -6.34 1.10
C LEU A 60 -13.18 -7.05 -0.09
N ILE A 61 -12.82 -6.62 -1.31
CA ILE A 61 -13.15 -7.27 -2.56
C ILE A 61 -11.83 -7.71 -3.19
N ILE A 62 -11.56 -9.01 -3.12
CA ILE A 62 -10.37 -9.61 -3.71
C ILE A 62 -10.39 -9.39 -5.22
N GLY A 63 -9.27 -8.90 -5.78
CA GLY A 63 -9.10 -8.73 -7.22
C GLY A 63 -9.67 -7.44 -7.82
N GLU A 64 -10.16 -6.51 -7.00
CA GLU A 64 -10.65 -5.21 -7.49
C GLU A 64 -9.51 -4.37 -8.08
N PRO A 65 -9.62 -3.87 -9.34
CA PRO A 65 -8.54 -3.17 -10.02
C PRO A 65 -8.25 -1.77 -9.46
N GLN A 66 -9.12 -1.24 -8.60
CA GLN A 66 -9.06 0.14 -8.13
C GLN A 66 -7.84 0.41 -7.21
N ILE A 67 -7.46 -0.56 -6.37
CA ILE A 67 -6.30 -0.42 -5.47
C ILE A 67 -5.01 -0.20 -6.26
N LEU A 68 -4.75 -1.00 -7.29
CA LEU A 68 -3.56 -0.84 -8.13
C LEU A 68 -3.55 0.52 -8.85
N GLY A 69 -4.73 1.04 -9.21
CA GLY A 69 -4.89 2.39 -9.76
C GLY A 69 -4.48 3.48 -8.77
N GLN A 70 -4.98 3.41 -7.53
CA GLN A 70 -4.66 4.36 -6.45
C GLN A 70 -3.17 4.37 -6.12
N ILE A 71 -2.53 3.20 -6.08
CA ILE A 71 -1.09 3.10 -5.83
C ILE A 71 -0.29 3.76 -6.97
N LYS A 72 -0.72 3.59 -8.23
CA LYS A 72 -0.07 4.27 -9.37
C LYS A 72 -0.22 5.79 -9.29
N GLU A 73 -1.39 6.28 -8.91
CA GLU A 73 -1.64 7.71 -8.75
C GLU A 73 -0.75 8.30 -7.66
N ALA A 74 -0.70 7.67 -6.47
CA ALA A 74 0.18 8.09 -5.39
C ALA A 74 1.67 8.07 -5.79
N TYR A 75 2.08 7.07 -6.58
CA TYR A 75 3.44 6.99 -7.12
C TYR A 75 3.75 8.10 -8.12
N THR A 76 2.82 8.44 -9.01
CA THR A 76 2.98 9.56 -9.94
C THR A 76 3.15 10.88 -9.18
N ILE A 77 2.32 11.12 -8.17
CA ILE A 77 2.45 12.30 -7.30
C ILE A 77 3.84 12.33 -6.64
N ALA A 78 4.32 11.19 -6.12
CA ALA A 78 5.66 11.11 -5.52
C ALA A 78 6.80 11.41 -6.52
N LEU A 79 6.67 10.96 -7.77
CA LEU A 79 7.62 11.28 -8.84
C LEU A 79 7.63 12.78 -9.15
N ASP A 80 6.46 13.39 -9.29
CA ASP A 80 6.31 14.81 -9.59
C ASP A 80 6.91 15.70 -8.49
N HIS A 81 6.77 15.27 -7.24
CA HIS A 81 7.37 15.94 -6.08
C HIS A 81 8.81 15.50 -5.78
N LYS A 82 9.41 14.63 -6.61
CA LYS A 82 10.77 14.08 -6.42
C LYS A 82 10.98 13.45 -5.04
N SER A 83 9.93 12.89 -4.46
CA SER A 83 9.94 12.26 -3.14
C SER A 83 10.10 10.73 -3.22
N SER A 84 10.21 10.17 -4.43
CA SER A 84 10.52 8.75 -4.63
C SER A 84 12.01 8.53 -4.94
N SER A 85 12.69 7.77 -4.07
CA SER A 85 14.09 7.37 -4.26
C SER A 85 14.22 6.24 -5.30
N VAL A 86 15.45 5.94 -5.74
CA VAL A 86 15.74 4.84 -6.67
C VAL A 86 15.18 3.50 -6.15
N ILE A 87 15.26 3.27 -4.84
CA ILE A 87 14.77 2.06 -4.19
C ILE A 87 13.24 1.99 -4.28
N LEU A 88 12.54 3.06 -3.93
CA LEU A 88 11.08 3.11 -4.03
C LEU A 88 10.61 2.94 -5.47
N ASN A 89 11.25 3.62 -6.44
CA ASN A 89 10.91 3.46 -7.86
C ASN A 89 11.00 1.99 -8.29
N LYS A 90 12.09 1.31 -7.93
CA LYS A 90 12.27 -0.12 -8.26
C LYS A 90 11.22 -1.01 -7.59
N LEU A 91 10.88 -0.73 -6.34
CA LEU A 91 9.84 -1.46 -5.60
C LEU A 91 8.48 -1.28 -6.28
N MET A 92 8.09 -0.05 -6.59
CA MET A 92 6.81 0.27 -7.23
C MET A 92 6.66 -0.38 -8.60
N HIS A 93 7.70 -0.32 -9.45
CA HIS A 93 7.69 -1.02 -10.73
C HIS A 93 7.53 -2.55 -10.57
N ARG A 94 8.17 -3.16 -9.56
CA ARG A 94 7.98 -4.58 -9.26
C ARG A 94 6.58 -4.89 -8.77
N THR A 95 6.02 -4.05 -7.90
CA THR A 95 4.63 -4.18 -7.43
C THR A 95 3.67 -4.18 -8.61
N PHE A 96 3.82 -3.25 -9.55
CA PHE A 96 2.94 -3.18 -10.73
C PHE A 96 3.06 -4.39 -11.65
N SER A 97 4.28 -4.86 -11.90
CA SER A 97 4.49 -6.06 -12.72
C SER A 97 3.93 -7.31 -12.06
N LEU A 98 4.14 -7.47 -10.74
CA LEU A 98 3.62 -8.61 -9.98
C LEU A 98 2.09 -8.59 -9.92
N ALA A 99 1.48 -7.44 -9.65
CA ALA A 99 0.03 -7.32 -9.60
C ALA A 99 -0.62 -7.67 -10.95
N LYS A 100 -0.02 -7.21 -12.06
CA LYS A 100 -0.44 -7.61 -13.41
C LYS A 100 -0.31 -9.12 -13.61
N LYS A 101 0.85 -9.70 -13.24
CA LYS A 101 1.13 -11.14 -13.38
C LYS A 101 0.12 -11.99 -12.61
N ILE A 102 -0.16 -11.65 -11.34
CA ILE A 102 -1.15 -12.35 -10.52
C ILE A 102 -2.52 -12.28 -11.19
N ARG A 103 -2.93 -11.09 -11.65
CA ARG A 103 -4.22 -10.93 -12.34
C ARG A 103 -4.34 -11.75 -13.62
N THR A 104 -3.27 -11.89 -14.39
CA THR A 104 -3.28 -12.63 -15.66
C THR A 104 -3.13 -14.13 -15.49
N GLU A 105 -2.37 -14.56 -14.48
CA GLU A 105 -2.01 -15.98 -14.29
C GLU A 105 -2.87 -16.68 -13.24
N THR A 106 -3.76 -15.96 -12.55
CA THR A 106 -4.66 -16.53 -11.53
C THR A 106 -6.11 -16.14 -11.79
N GLU A 107 -7.04 -16.98 -11.36
CA GLU A 107 -8.49 -16.73 -11.46
C GLU A 107 -9.00 -15.66 -10.47
N ILE A 108 -8.10 -15.04 -9.69
CA ILE A 108 -8.43 -14.09 -8.63
C ILE A 108 -9.22 -12.89 -9.18
N SER A 109 -9.00 -12.47 -10.43
CA SER A 109 -9.83 -11.44 -11.07
C SER A 109 -11.19 -11.92 -11.60
N GLY A 110 -11.36 -13.22 -11.82
CA GLY A 110 -12.67 -13.80 -12.17
C GLY A 110 -13.61 -13.83 -10.98
N SER A 111 -13.09 -14.08 -9.77
CA SER A 111 -13.86 -14.13 -8.52
C SER A 111 -14.32 -12.75 -8.02
N ALA A 112 -13.62 -11.66 -8.36
CA ALA A 112 -14.01 -10.29 -8.02
C ALA A 112 -15.40 -9.91 -8.58
N VAL A 113 -15.77 -10.51 -9.73
CA VAL A 113 -17.09 -10.34 -10.37
C VAL A 113 -18.18 -11.15 -9.65
N SER A 114 -17.81 -12.27 -9.02
CA SER A 114 -18.75 -13.19 -8.36
C SER A 114 -19.38 -12.62 -7.08
N ILE A 115 -18.66 -11.81 -6.30
CA ILE A 115 -19.18 -11.23 -5.04
C ILE A 115 -20.14 -10.05 -5.33
N SER A 116 -19.85 -9.22 -6.33
CA SER A 116 -20.76 -8.14 -6.73
C SER A 116 -22.03 -8.68 -7.39
N PHE A 117 -21.96 -9.85 -8.04
CA PHE A 117 -23.13 -10.55 -8.59
C PHE A 117 -24.01 -11.15 -7.48
N ALA A 118 -23.40 -11.73 -6.43
CA ALA A 118 -24.09 -12.33 -5.30
C ALA A 118 -24.77 -11.31 -4.35
N ALA A 119 -24.46 -10.02 -4.45
CA ALA A 119 -25.11 -8.96 -3.65
C ALA A 119 -26.38 -8.38 -4.31
N VAL A 120 -26.71 -8.82 -5.53
CA VAL A 120 -27.88 -8.37 -6.30
C VAL A 120 -28.99 -9.43 -6.34
N GLU A 121 -28.75 -10.64 -5.82
CA GLU A 121 -29.79 -11.67 -5.59
C GLU A 121 -30.36 -11.63 -4.17
#